data_AF-A0A2K0UT81-F1
#
_entry.id   AF-A0A2K0UT81-F1
#
_cell.length_a   1.000
_cell.length_b   1.000
_cell.length_c   1.000
_cell.angle_alpha   90.00
_cell.angle_beta   90.00
_cell.angle_gamma   90.00
#
_symmetry.space_group_name_H-M   'P 1'
#
loop_
_entity.id
_entity.type
_entity.pdbx_description
1 polymer ?
#
loop_
_entity_poly.entity_id
_entity_poly.type
_entity_poly.pdbx_seq_one_letter_code
_entity_poly.pdbx_strand_id
1 'polypeptide(L)'
;MISGWTKKLGELAGFGVVVILYTLRYNAGNEFDQCSNISDGLRNLMLQHANSRTFEKHYLGRVVPVDTMAVVSHKEQQKALMRQACSIGYSASKRRPTHLTAEQSASINDDPKIQDLLRQREFLLSKGNKSDKVRTRLRKISKDIQNEKARLRRKRKDQVRKTWSREQAVTDIERQLAGKTFEDPPISPSEEDAHPAQKRLYEALMAPATNTIEITPASYNQIQSNCYEERCVQPTRQNHQGYRK
;
A
#
# COMPACT_ATOMS: atom_id res chain seq x y z
N MET A 1 -9.38 9.03 4.69
CA MET A 1 -9.95 8.55 3.42
C MET A 1 -8.93 7.84 2.51
N ILE A 2 -7.69 8.31 2.32
CA ILE A 2 -6.70 7.60 1.46
C ILE A 2 -6.05 6.34 2.07
N SER A 3 -5.95 6.25 3.39
CA SER A 3 -5.30 5.11 4.08
C SER A 3 -6.07 3.80 3.93
N GLY A 4 -7.41 3.87 3.86
CA GLY A 4 -8.25 2.70 3.60
C GLY A 4 -8.06 2.17 2.19
N TRP A 5 -8.00 3.08 1.21
CA TRP A 5 -7.77 2.76 -0.20
C TRP A 5 -6.40 2.14 -0.45
N THR A 6 -5.33 2.72 0.10
CA THR A 6 -3.97 2.16 -0.05
C THR A 6 -3.85 0.76 0.54
N LYS A 7 -4.47 0.50 1.70
CA LYS A 7 -4.53 -0.86 2.26
C LYS A 7 -5.27 -1.82 1.34
N LYS A 8 -6.43 -1.42 0.81
CA LYS A 8 -7.22 -2.26 -0.10
C LYS A 8 -6.49 -2.52 -1.41
N LEU A 9 -5.81 -1.53 -1.98
CA LEU A 9 -4.96 -1.69 -3.16
C LEU A 9 -3.85 -2.71 -2.91
N GLY A 10 -3.16 -2.62 -1.77
CA GLY A 10 -2.13 -3.61 -1.45
C GLY A 10 -2.68 -5.02 -1.24
N GLU A 11 -3.89 -5.15 -0.68
CA GLU A 11 -4.57 -6.43 -0.55
C GLU A 11 -4.90 -7.03 -1.93
N LEU A 12 -5.42 -6.21 -2.86
CA LEU A 12 -5.83 -6.60 -4.22
C LEU A 12 -4.64 -6.90 -5.13
N ALA A 13 -3.57 -6.10 -5.04
CA ALA A 13 -2.28 -6.41 -5.68
C ALA A 13 -1.64 -7.68 -5.10
N GLY A 14 -2.20 -8.19 -4.00
CA GLY A 14 -1.77 -9.43 -3.41
C GLY A 14 -0.43 -9.28 -2.70
N PHE A 15 -0.07 -8.13 -2.14
CA PHE A 15 1.15 -7.98 -1.34
C PHE A 15 1.05 -8.66 0.03
N GLY A 16 2.17 -9.15 0.54
CA GLY A 16 2.26 -9.83 1.83
C GLY A 16 2.33 -8.86 3.01
N VAL A 17 2.79 -7.64 2.73
CA VAL A 17 2.87 -6.54 3.69
C VAL A 17 1.63 -5.66 3.61
N VAL A 18 1.33 -4.96 4.71
CA VAL A 18 0.27 -3.96 4.72
C VAL A 18 0.77 -2.70 4.00
N VAL A 19 0.11 -2.35 2.90
CA VAL A 19 0.41 -1.13 2.16
C VAL A 19 -0.28 0.06 2.81
N ILE A 20 0.52 0.96 3.37
CA ILE A 20 0.13 2.30 3.81
C ILE A 20 1.08 3.31 3.18
N LEU A 21 0.73 4.61 3.26
CA LEU A 21 1.58 5.68 2.74
C LEU A 21 3.02 5.62 3.25
N TYR A 22 3.19 5.29 4.53
CA TYR A 22 4.52 5.10 5.10
C TYR A 22 5.27 3.93 4.43
N THR A 23 4.65 2.77 4.23
CA THR A 23 5.26 1.63 3.51
C THR A 23 5.69 2.03 2.10
N LEU A 24 4.87 2.81 1.39
CA LEU A 24 5.21 3.29 0.04
C LEU A 24 6.43 4.22 0.08
N ARG A 25 6.45 5.18 1.00
CA ARG A 25 7.59 6.11 1.19
C ARG A 25 8.85 5.38 1.66
N TYR A 26 8.69 4.37 2.52
CA TYR A 26 9.74 3.48 2.99
C TYR A 26 10.40 2.75 1.83
N ASN A 27 9.62 2.07 0.99
CA ASN A 27 10.17 1.35 -0.16
C ASN A 27 10.79 2.31 -1.18
N ALA A 28 10.09 3.39 -1.55
CA ALA A 28 10.63 4.38 -2.48
C ALA A 28 11.94 4.98 -1.99
N GLY A 29 12.04 5.33 -0.70
CA GLY A 29 13.26 5.86 -0.12
C GLY A 29 14.44 4.89 -0.22
N ASN A 30 14.22 3.58 -0.04
CA ASN A 30 15.27 2.57 -0.20
C ASN A 30 15.68 2.37 -1.67
N GLU A 31 14.73 2.45 -2.60
CA GLU A 31 15.04 2.40 -4.04
C GLU A 31 15.84 3.64 -4.48
N PHE A 32 15.53 4.81 -3.92
CA PHE A 32 16.30 6.03 -4.15
C PHE A 32 17.72 5.93 -3.60
N ASP A 33 17.87 5.41 -2.39
CA ASP A 33 19.16 5.21 -1.72
C ASP A 33 20.12 4.28 -2.49
N GLN A 34 19.57 3.27 -3.16
CA GLN A 34 20.34 2.31 -3.95
C GLN A 34 20.59 2.75 -5.40
N CYS A 35 20.01 3.87 -5.82
CA CYS A 35 20.14 4.37 -7.18
C CYS A 35 21.44 5.16 -7.32
N SER A 36 22.34 4.73 -8.21
CA SER A 36 23.63 5.39 -8.46
C SER A 36 23.50 6.86 -8.89
N ASN A 37 22.36 7.23 -9.46
CA ASN A 37 22.10 8.56 -9.99
C ASN A 37 21.43 9.50 -8.97
N ILE A 38 21.15 9.01 -7.76
CA ILE A 38 20.50 9.80 -6.70
C ILE A 38 21.48 9.93 -5.54
N SER A 39 21.93 11.16 -5.28
CA SER A 39 22.75 11.45 -4.11
C SER A 39 21.92 11.44 -2.83
N ASP A 40 22.57 11.30 -1.67
CA ASP A 40 21.93 11.45 -0.36
C ASP A 40 21.16 12.76 -0.23
N GLY A 41 21.73 13.86 -0.75
CA GLY A 41 21.08 15.18 -0.75
C GLY A 41 19.79 15.19 -1.56
N LEU A 42 19.78 14.58 -2.75
CA LEU A 42 18.59 14.48 -3.59
C LEU A 42 17.55 13.53 -2.98
N ARG A 43 17.96 12.38 -2.44
CA ARG A 43 17.08 11.47 -1.69
C ARG A 43 16.42 12.21 -0.52
N ASN A 44 17.20 12.98 0.24
CA ASN A 44 16.71 13.76 1.37
C ASN A 44 15.76 14.87 0.91
N LEU A 45 16.01 15.54 -0.22
CA LEU A 45 15.09 16.50 -0.82
C LEU A 45 13.74 15.84 -1.20
N MET A 46 13.79 14.72 -1.93
CA MET A 46 12.59 13.97 -2.36
C MET A 46 11.77 13.47 -1.17
N LEU A 47 12.44 13.05 -0.10
CA LEU A 47 11.83 12.62 1.15
C LEU A 47 11.62 13.76 2.14
N GLN A 48 11.87 15.02 1.78
CA GLN A 48 11.74 16.18 2.67
C GLN A 48 12.41 15.99 4.05
N HIS A 49 13.60 15.41 4.06
CA HIS A 49 14.44 15.23 5.24
C HIS A 49 15.50 16.32 5.29
N ALA A 50 15.74 16.90 6.46
CA ALA A 50 16.81 17.88 6.65
C ALA A 50 18.22 17.27 6.47
N ASN A 51 18.37 15.99 6.79
CA ASN A 51 19.61 15.22 6.64
C ASN A 51 19.32 13.71 6.63
N SER A 52 20.36 12.91 6.37
CA SER A 52 20.27 11.45 6.23
C SER A 52 19.88 10.73 7.53
N ARG A 53 20.07 11.34 8.71
CA ARG A 53 19.78 10.71 10.00
C ARG A 53 18.32 10.28 10.13
N THR A 54 17.40 11.08 9.58
CA THR A 54 15.97 10.72 9.56
C THR A 54 15.72 9.51 8.67
N PHE A 55 16.39 9.44 7.52
CA PHE A 55 16.31 8.29 6.62
C PHE A 55 16.90 7.04 7.29
N GLU A 56 18.13 7.09 7.80
CA GLU A 56 18.81 5.97 8.47
C GLU A 56 18.00 5.40 9.64
N LYS A 57 17.38 6.28 10.44
CA LYS A 57 16.62 5.87 11.62
C LYS A 57 15.26 5.28 11.27
N HIS A 58 14.54 5.87 10.31
CA HIS A 58 13.13 5.58 10.09
C HIS A 58 12.79 4.97 8.73
N TYR A 59 13.67 5.03 7.75
CA TYR A 59 13.38 4.61 6.37
C TYR A 59 14.39 3.61 5.82
N LEU A 60 15.61 3.54 6.34
CA LEU A 60 16.61 2.59 5.88
C LEU A 60 16.15 1.14 6.10
N GLY A 61 16.30 0.36 5.03
CA GLY A 61 16.00 -1.06 4.91
C GLY A 61 16.59 -1.87 6.05
N ARG A 62 15.80 -2.80 6.59
CA ARG A 62 16.33 -3.88 7.45
C ARG A 62 16.53 -5.19 6.69
N VAL A 63 15.94 -5.29 5.51
CA VAL A 63 16.23 -6.35 4.54
C VAL A 63 17.50 -5.95 3.80
N VAL A 64 18.49 -6.83 3.75
CA VAL A 64 19.78 -6.59 3.11
C VAL A 64 19.73 -7.14 1.68
N PRO A 65 19.62 -6.28 0.63
CA PRO A 65 19.50 -6.70 -0.76
C PRO A 65 20.87 -6.92 -1.41
N VAL A 66 21.85 -7.40 -0.63
CA VAL A 66 23.24 -7.59 -1.05
C VAL A 66 23.60 -9.06 -0.85
N ASP A 67 24.27 -9.64 -1.85
CA ASP A 67 24.79 -11.01 -1.78
C ASP A 67 26.04 -11.03 -0.90
N THR A 68 25.83 -11.15 0.42
CA THR A 68 26.90 -11.09 1.42
C THR A 68 27.89 -12.24 1.26
N MET A 69 27.45 -13.40 0.77
CA MET A 69 28.32 -14.55 0.55
C MET A 69 29.25 -14.34 -0.63
N ALA A 70 28.76 -13.77 -1.74
CA ALA A 70 29.61 -13.39 -2.86
C ALA A 70 30.64 -12.33 -2.45
N VAL A 71 30.25 -11.36 -1.61
CA VAL A 71 31.17 -10.34 -1.06
C VAL A 71 32.30 -10.99 -0.25
N VAL A 72 31.97 -11.83 0.73
CA VAL A 72 32.97 -12.51 1.59
C VAL A 72 33.85 -13.45 0.78
N SER A 73 33.30 -14.06 -0.27
CA SER A 73 34.04 -14.99 -1.13
C SER A 73 34.80 -14.30 -2.27
N HIS A 74 34.79 -12.97 -2.35
CA HIS A 74 35.37 -12.18 -3.46
C HIS A 74 34.87 -12.61 -4.86
N LYS A 75 33.58 -12.95 -4.95
CA LYS A 75 32.90 -13.35 -6.20
C LYS A 75 31.99 -12.23 -6.72
N GLU A 76 31.62 -12.34 -7.98
CA GLU A 76 30.59 -11.49 -8.57
C GLU A 76 29.24 -11.69 -7.85
N GLN A 77 28.57 -10.59 -7.52
CA GLN A 77 27.32 -10.61 -6.76
C GLN A 77 26.11 -10.79 -7.67
N GLN A 78 25.12 -11.56 -7.22
CA GLN A 78 23.84 -11.72 -7.92
C GLN A 78 22.86 -10.56 -7.63
N LYS A 79 23.25 -9.33 -7.96
CA LYS A 79 22.53 -8.09 -7.58
C LYS A 79 21.06 -8.07 -8.02
N ALA A 80 20.76 -8.50 -9.25
CA ALA A 80 19.39 -8.51 -9.76
C ALA A 80 18.49 -9.47 -8.99
N LEU A 81 18.99 -10.68 -8.70
CA LEU A 81 18.26 -11.69 -7.92
C LEU A 81 18.02 -11.19 -6.49
N MET A 82 19.06 -10.65 -5.84
CA MET A 82 18.93 -10.11 -4.48
C MET A 82 17.94 -8.96 -4.42
N ARG A 83 18.01 -8.00 -5.34
CA ARG A 83 17.06 -6.89 -5.42
C ARG A 83 15.63 -7.39 -5.62
N GLN A 84 15.43 -8.37 -6.52
CA GLN A 84 14.12 -8.94 -6.76
C GLN A 84 13.58 -9.67 -5.53
N ALA A 85 14.37 -10.56 -4.92
CA ALA A 85 13.98 -11.35 -3.75
C ALA A 85 13.70 -10.48 -2.51
N CYS A 86 14.43 -9.37 -2.36
CA CYS A 86 14.25 -8.43 -1.27
C CYS A 86 13.21 -7.32 -1.56
N SER A 87 12.66 -7.26 -2.78
CA SER A 87 11.65 -6.26 -3.13
C SER A 87 10.30 -6.55 -2.47
N ILE A 88 9.49 -5.52 -2.27
CA ILE A 88 8.08 -5.69 -1.87
C ILE A 88 7.29 -6.55 -2.89
N GLY A 89 7.69 -6.45 -4.17
CA GLY A 89 7.10 -7.17 -5.29
C GLY A 89 7.26 -8.68 -5.18
N TYR A 90 8.33 -9.17 -4.54
CA TYR A 90 8.52 -10.59 -4.26
C TYR A 90 7.33 -11.20 -3.52
N SER A 91 6.75 -10.44 -2.58
CA SER A 91 5.60 -10.91 -1.82
C SER A 91 4.30 -10.91 -2.61
N ALA A 92 4.24 -10.30 -3.80
CA ALA A 92 3.01 -10.14 -4.57
C ALA A 92 2.53 -11.48 -5.13
N SER A 93 1.27 -11.84 -4.86
CA SER A 93 0.67 -13.04 -5.43
C SER A 93 -0.81 -12.82 -5.74
N LYS A 94 -1.18 -13.08 -7.00
CA LYS A 94 -2.58 -13.06 -7.46
C LYS A 94 -3.44 -14.14 -6.76
N ARG A 95 -2.81 -15.17 -6.19
CA ARG A 95 -3.47 -16.27 -5.48
C ARG A 95 -3.82 -15.94 -4.03
N ARG A 96 -3.26 -14.86 -3.48
CA ARG A 96 -3.46 -14.51 -2.06
C ARG A 96 -4.93 -14.13 -1.81
N PRO A 97 -5.61 -14.72 -0.81
CA PRO A 97 -7.02 -14.42 -0.55
C PRO A 97 -7.31 -12.93 -0.31
N THR A 98 -8.23 -12.37 -1.10
CA THR A 98 -8.67 -10.96 -1.00
C THR A 98 -9.99 -10.81 -0.25
N HIS A 99 -10.77 -11.90 -0.15
CA HIS A 99 -12.07 -11.99 0.51
C HIS A 99 -12.13 -13.22 1.42
N LEU A 100 -13.04 -13.20 2.39
CA LEU A 100 -13.39 -14.38 3.18
C LEU A 100 -14.35 -15.25 2.39
N THR A 101 -14.29 -16.56 2.57
CA THR A 101 -15.31 -17.46 2.03
C THR A 101 -16.66 -17.21 2.70
N ALA A 102 -17.75 -17.71 2.10
CA ALA A 102 -19.09 -17.60 2.67
C ALA A 102 -19.15 -18.24 4.07
N GLU A 103 -18.56 -19.43 4.22
CA GLU A 103 -18.45 -20.15 5.49
C GLU A 103 -17.67 -19.37 6.55
N GLN A 104 -16.48 -18.85 6.20
CA GLN A 104 -15.68 -18.02 7.11
C GLN A 104 -16.39 -16.73 7.51
N SER A 105 -17.23 -16.20 6.62
CA SER A 105 -18.03 -15.00 6.90
C SER A 105 -19.23 -15.31 7.79
N ALA A 106 -19.84 -16.49 7.62
CA ALA A 106 -20.95 -16.98 8.42
C ALA A 106 -20.52 -17.27 9.86
N SER A 107 -19.35 -17.91 10.05
CA SER A 107 -18.81 -18.27 11.36
C SER A 107 -18.56 -17.07 12.28
N ILE A 108 -18.51 -15.86 11.74
CA ILE A 108 -18.37 -14.62 12.53
C ILE A 108 -19.64 -14.35 13.34
N ASN A 109 -20.81 -14.79 12.88
CA ASN A 109 -22.04 -14.61 13.62
C ASN A 109 -22.05 -15.44 14.91
N ASP A 110 -21.27 -16.51 14.99
CA ASP A 110 -21.19 -17.40 16.15
C ASP A 110 -20.30 -16.85 17.28
N ASP A 111 -19.68 -15.68 17.08
CA ASP A 111 -18.86 -15.03 18.11
C ASP A 111 -19.70 -14.70 19.37
N PRO A 112 -19.22 -15.08 20.58
CA PRO A 112 -19.98 -14.88 21.82
C PRO A 112 -20.43 -13.45 22.05
N LYS A 113 -19.60 -12.46 21.68
CA LYS A 113 -19.92 -11.05 21.88
C LYS A 113 -21.01 -10.58 20.91
N ILE A 114 -21.03 -11.11 19.69
CA ILE A 114 -22.12 -10.84 18.74
C ILE A 114 -23.42 -11.46 19.25
N GLN A 115 -23.38 -12.70 19.73
CA GLN A 115 -24.55 -13.37 20.29
C GLN A 115 -25.10 -12.63 21.51
N ASP A 116 -24.24 -12.15 22.41
CA ASP A 116 -24.64 -11.30 23.54
C ASP A 116 -25.35 -10.02 23.10
N LEU A 117 -24.79 -9.32 22.12
CA LEU A 117 -25.40 -8.09 21.60
C LEU A 117 -26.74 -8.36 20.90
N LEU A 118 -26.87 -9.49 20.20
CA LEU A 118 -28.14 -9.91 19.59
C LEU A 118 -29.19 -10.21 20.67
N ARG A 119 -28.84 -10.96 21.71
CA ARG A 119 -29.73 -11.20 22.87
C ARG A 119 -30.17 -9.91 23.55
N GLN A 120 -29.25 -8.98 23.78
CA GLN A 120 -29.57 -7.67 24.36
C GLN A 120 -30.52 -6.86 23.45
N ARG A 121 -30.33 -6.93 22.13
CA ARG A 121 -31.21 -6.28 21.16
C ARG A 121 -32.62 -6.86 21.22
N GLU A 122 -32.76 -8.18 21.21
CA GLU A 122 -34.05 -8.88 21.30
C GLU A 122 -34.78 -8.57 22.61
N PHE A 123 -34.07 -8.60 23.74
CA PHE A 123 -34.62 -8.23 25.04
C PHE A 123 -35.13 -6.78 25.11
N LEU A 124 -34.45 -5.84 24.44
CA LEU A 124 -34.94 -4.46 24.37
C LEU A 124 -36.12 -4.31 23.42
N LEU A 125 -36.20 -5.12 22.36
CA LEU A 125 -37.35 -5.15 21.47
C LEU A 125 -38.59 -5.70 22.19
N SER A 126 -38.45 -6.74 23.02
CA SER A 126 -39.56 -7.32 23.78
C SER A 126 -40.14 -6.35 24.83
N LYS A 127 -39.34 -5.41 25.34
CA LYS A 127 -39.79 -4.34 26.26
C LYS A 127 -40.56 -3.20 25.57
N GLY A 128 -40.68 -3.23 24.25
CA GLY A 128 -41.38 -2.21 23.47
C GLY A 128 -40.54 -0.96 23.19
N ASN A 129 -40.73 -0.37 22.00
CA ASN A 129 -39.92 0.73 21.46
C ASN A 129 -40.50 2.14 21.72
N LYS A 130 -41.38 2.28 22.73
CA LYS A 130 -42.17 3.51 22.95
C LYS A 130 -41.33 4.65 23.52
N SER A 131 -40.33 4.35 24.36
CA SER A 131 -39.45 5.35 24.96
C SER A 131 -38.27 5.69 24.07
N ASP A 132 -37.93 6.97 23.95
CA ASP A 132 -36.78 7.44 23.18
C ASP A 132 -35.43 6.91 23.71
N LYS A 133 -35.36 6.65 25.03
CA LYS A 133 -34.21 5.99 25.67
C LYS A 133 -34.02 4.57 25.14
N VAL A 134 -35.10 3.83 24.90
CA VAL A 134 -35.04 2.47 24.33
C VAL A 134 -34.61 2.51 22.87
N ARG A 135 -35.16 3.44 22.08
CA ARG A 135 -34.76 3.63 20.67
C ARG A 135 -33.27 3.98 20.53
N THR A 136 -32.77 4.85 21.40
CA THR A 136 -31.35 5.23 21.41
C THR A 136 -30.45 4.04 21.75
N ARG A 137 -30.84 3.22 22.73
CA ARG A 137 -30.11 1.98 23.07
C ARG A 137 -30.12 0.96 21.93
N LEU A 138 -31.26 0.78 21.26
CA LEU A 138 -31.37 -0.11 20.09
C LEU A 138 -30.48 0.34 18.93
N ARG A 139 -30.41 1.65 18.65
CA ARG A 139 -29.49 2.21 17.65
C ARG A 139 -28.04 1.95 18.03
N LYS A 140 -27.68 2.15 19.31
CA LYS A 140 -26.34 1.88 19.82
C LYS A 140 -25.95 0.41 19.66
N ILE A 141 -26.78 -0.51 20.14
CA ILE A 141 -26.49 -1.96 20.03
C ILE A 141 -26.39 -2.40 18.58
N SER A 142 -27.26 -1.90 17.69
CA SER A 142 -27.17 -2.22 16.26
C SER A 142 -25.85 -1.75 15.65
N LYS A 143 -25.38 -0.54 16.03
CA LYS A 143 -24.07 -0.02 15.63
C LYS A 143 -22.93 -0.85 16.21
N ASP A 144 -23.03 -1.27 17.46
CA ASP A 144 -22.03 -2.09 18.13
C ASP A 144 -21.91 -3.47 17.46
N ILE A 145 -23.03 -4.11 17.09
CA ILE A 145 -23.05 -5.36 16.31
C ILE A 145 -22.33 -5.17 14.97
N GLN A 146 -22.66 -4.10 14.22
CA GLN A 146 -22.04 -3.83 12.93
C GLN A 146 -20.52 -3.60 13.06
N ASN A 147 -20.11 -2.80 14.04
CA ASN A 147 -18.71 -2.53 14.31
C ASN A 147 -17.94 -3.80 14.71
N GLU A 148 -18.54 -4.63 15.56
CA GLU A 148 -17.94 -5.88 16.03
C GLU A 148 -17.79 -6.88 14.89
N LYS A 149 -18.84 -7.07 14.07
CA LYS A 149 -18.77 -7.88 12.85
C LYS A 149 -17.68 -7.37 11.91
N ALA A 150 -17.58 -6.06 11.69
CA ALA A 150 -16.54 -5.48 10.85
C ALA A 150 -15.13 -5.72 11.40
N ARG A 151 -14.94 -5.59 12.72
CA ARG A 151 -13.66 -5.88 13.41
C ARG A 151 -13.26 -7.35 13.24
N LEU A 152 -14.19 -8.27 13.49
CA LEU A 152 -13.96 -9.70 13.38
C LEU A 152 -13.68 -10.13 11.94
N ARG A 153 -14.40 -9.57 10.95
CA ARG A 153 -14.11 -9.79 9.51
C ARG A 153 -12.69 -9.38 9.15
N ARG A 154 -12.25 -8.20 9.60
CA ARG A 154 -10.88 -7.72 9.36
C ARG A 154 -9.85 -8.65 10.00
N LYS A 155 -10.06 -9.04 11.27
CA LYS A 155 -9.18 -9.95 12.00
C LYS A 155 -9.10 -11.33 11.33
N ARG A 156 -10.24 -11.92 10.97
CA ARG A 156 -10.30 -13.24 10.31
C ARG A 156 -9.61 -13.21 8.96
N LYS A 157 -9.82 -12.15 8.17
CA LYS A 157 -9.17 -11.99 6.86
C LYS A 157 -7.65 -11.86 6.99
N ASP A 158 -7.17 -11.07 7.95
CA ASP A 158 -5.75 -10.95 8.23
C ASP A 158 -5.14 -12.31 8.62
N GLN A 159 -5.83 -13.09 9.46
CA GLN A 159 -5.40 -14.44 9.83
C GLN A 159 -5.33 -15.37 8.63
N VAL A 160 -6.38 -15.42 7.80
CA VAL A 160 -6.41 -16.26 6.59
C VAL A 160 -5.26 -15.91 5.66
N ARG A 161 -5.00 -14.63 5.42
CA ARG A 161 -3.89 -14.17 4.56
C ARG A 161 -2.52 -14.52 5.12
N LYS A 162 -2.33 -14.41 6.44
CA LYS A 162 -1.07 -14.79 7.11
C LYS A 162 -0.83 -16.28 7.06
N THR A 163 -1.83 -17.09 7.41
CA THR A 163 -1.77 -18.55 7.34
C THR A 163 -1.45 -19.00 5.92
N TRP A 164 -2.19 -18.50 4.93
CA TRP A 164 -1.93 -18.78 3.52
C TRP A 164 -0.50 -18.42 3.11
N SER A 165 0.01 -17.25 3.50
CA SER A 165 1.38 -16.83 3.13
C SER A 165 2.47 -17.70 3.74
N ARG A 166 2.20 -18.35 4.88
CA ARG A 166 3.12 -19.29 5.53
C ARG A 166 3.09 -20.66 4.84
N GLU A 167 1.91 -21.11 4.43
CA GLU A 167 1.68 -22.46 3.91
C GLU A 167 1.89 -22.56 2.39
N GLN A 168 1.69 -21.47 1.64
CA GLN A 168 1.73 -21.48 0.18
C GLN A 168 3.01 -22.09 -0.37
N ALA A 169 4.18 -21.73 0.18
CA ALA A 169 5.45 -22.26 -0.28
C ALA A 169 5.55 -23.79 -0.11
N VAL A 170 5.02 -24.32 1.00
CA VAL A 170 4.98 -25.77 1.25
C VAL A 170 4.05 -26.46 0.25
N THR A 171 2.84 -25.93 0.09
CA THR A 171 1.86 -26.45 -0.88
C THR A 171 2.40 -26.43 -2.31
N ASP A 172 3.10 -25.37 -2.72
CA ASP A 172 3.71 -25.24 -4.04
C ASP A 172 4.81 -26.29 -4.24
N ILE A 173 5.66 -26.53 -3.23
CA ILE A 173 6.71 -27.57 -3.26
C ILE A 173 6.08 -28.97 -3.34
N GLU A 174 5.09 -29.27 -2.51
CA GLU A 174 4.40 -30.57 -2.51
C GLU A 174 3.72 -30.86 -3.85
N ARG A 175 3.12 -29.85 -4.48
CA ARG A 175 2.54 -29.96 -5.83
C ARG A 175 3.61 -30.27 -6.87
N GLN A 176 4.73 -29.55 -6.82
CA GLN A 176 5.85 -29.76 -7.74
C GLN A 176 6.41 -31.18 -7.60
N LEU A 177 6.59 -31.68 -6.37
CA LEU A 177 7.02 -33.05 -6.10
C LEU A 177 6.01 -34.10 -6.60
N ALA A 178 4.72 -33.78 -6.54
CA ALA A 178 3.65 -34.63 -7.09
C ALA A 178 3.49 -34.52 -8.62
N GLY A 179 4.34 -33.75 -9.32
CA GLY A 179 4.22 -33.52 -10.76
C GLY A 179 2.99 -32.69 -11.17
N LYS A 180 2.38 -31.98 -10.22
CA LYS A 180 1.21 -31.12 -10.46
C LYS A 180 1.65 -29.69 -10.74
N THR A 181 0.85 -28.97 -11.53
CA THR A 181 1.02 -27.53 -11.72
C THR A 181 0.60 -26.74 -10.48
N PHE A 182 1.09 -25.50 -10.40
CA PHE A 182 0.64 -24.55 -9.37
C PHE A 182 -0.85 -24.28 -9.49
N GLU A 183 -1.47 -23.85 -8.39
CA GLU A 183 -2.87 -23.43 -8.41
C GLU A 183 -3.08 -22.24 -9.34
N ASP A 184 -4.17 -22.25 -10.09
CA ASP A 184 -4.59 -21.08 -10.83
C ASP A 184 -5.05 -19.98 -9.86
N PRO A 185 -4.74 -18.71 -10.16
CA PRO A 185 -5.27 -17.60 -9.38
C PRO A 185 -6.79 -17.53 -9.51
N PRO A 186 -7.48 -17.01 -8.46
CA PRO A 186 -8.89 -16.70 -8.55
C PRO A 186 -9.17 -15.84 -9.79
N ILE A 187 -10.29 -16.11 -10.44
CA ILE A 187 -10.76 -15.33 -11.60
C ILE A 187 -10.84 -13.86 -11.17
N SER A 188 -10.05 -13.01 -11.83
CA SER A 188 -10.16 -11.56 -11.65
C SER A 188 -11.52 -11.09 -12.17
N PRO A 189 -12.13 -10.05 -11.58
CA PRO A 189 -13.32 -9.43 -12.14
C PRO A 189 -13.09 -9.12 -13.62
N SER A 190 -14.08 -9.43 -14.47
CA SER A 190 -13.99 -9.18 -15.91
C SER A 190 -13.77 -7.69 -16.17
N GLU A 191 -12.92 -7.35 -17.14
CA GLU A 191 -12.78 -5.97 -17.61
C GLU A 191 -14.12 -5.42 -18.11
N GLU A 192 -15.03 -6.29 -18.58
CA GLU A 192 -16.35 -5.90 -19.07
C GLU A 192 -17.18 -5.16 -18.00
N ASP A 193 -17.03 -5.54 -16.72
CA ASP A 193 -17.78 -4.99 -15.59
C ASP A 193 -17.25 -3.64 -15.07
N ALA A 194 -16.11 -3.16 -15.59
CA ALA A 194 -15.52 -1.90 -15.15
C ALA A 194 -16.32 -0.69 -15.68
N HIS A 195 -16.51 0.33 -14.83
CA HIS A 195 -17.20 1.56 -15.21
C HIS A 195 -16.47 2.23 -16.39
N PRO A 196 -17.15 2.81 -17.40
CA PRO A 196 -16.51 3.35 -18.60
C PRO A 196 -15.38 4.36 -18.32
N ALA A 197 -15.54 5.19 -17.29
CA ALA A 197 -14.48 6.11 -16.86
C ALA A 197 -13.22 5.41 -16.31
N GLN A 198 -13.38 4.26 -15.65
CA GLN A 198 -12.25 3.45 -15.15
C GLN A 198 -11.51 2.78 -16.31
N LYS A 199 -12.25 2.30 -17.33
CA LYS A 199 -11.67 1.77 -18.57
C LYS A 199 -10.82 2.83 -19.27
N ARG A 200 -11.37 4.01 -19.53
CA ARG A 200 -10.63 5.13 -20.15
C ARG A 200 -9.38 5.53 -19.36
N LEU A 201 -9.48 5.57 -18.03
CA LEU A 201 -8.32 5.87 -17.19
C LEU A 201 -7.25 4.79 -17.31
N TYR A 202 -7.64 3.52 -17.26
CA TYR A 202 -6.71 2.41 -17.42
C TYR A 202 -6.05 2.41 -18.79
N GLU A 203 -6.82 2.60 -19.88
CA GLU A 203 -6.32 2.78 -21.23
C GLU A 203 -5.33 3.95 -21.33
N ALA A 204 -5.63 5.09 -20.72
CA ALA A 204 -4.73 6.25 -20.70
C ALA A 204 -3.43 5.99 -19.91
N LEU A 205 -3.49 5.24 -18.81
CA LEU A 205 -2.33 4.88 -18.01
C LEU A 205 -1.45 3.81 -18.69
N MET A 206 -2.06 2.91 -19.44
CA MET A 206 -1.37 1.82 -20.15
C MET A 206 -1.02 2.19 -21.60
N ALA A 207 -1.41 3.38 -22.06
CA ALA A 207 -1.01 3.92 -23.34
C ALA A 207 0.53 3.95 -23.40
N PRO A 208 1.16 3.40 -24.45
CA PRO A 208 2.60 3.40 -24.57
C PRO A 208 3.09 4.84 -24.52
N ALA A 209 4.05 5.12 -23.64
CA ALA A 209 4.76 6.39 -23.69
C ALA A 209 5.40 6.50 -25.08
N THR A 210 4.98 7.48 -25.87
CA THR A 210 5.60 7.75 -27.17
C THR A 210 7.05 8.15 -26.91
N ASN A 211 7.98 7.26 -27.25
CA ASN A 211 9.43 7.48 -27.13
C ASN A 211 9.94 8.58 -28.09
N THR A 212 9.09 9.07 -28.99
CA THR A 212 9.39 10.14 -29.93
C THR A 212 8.99 11.48 -29.32
N ILE A 213 9.92 12.09 -28.59
CA ILE A 213 9.97 13.54 -28.57
C ILE A 213 10.58 13.94 -29.92
N GLU A 214 9.75 14.04 -30.97
CA GLU A 214 10.14 14.83 -32.14
C GLU A 214 10.17 16.30 -31.70
N ILE A 215 11.31 16.74 -31.18
CA ILE A 215 11.61 18.15 -30.96
C ILE A 215 11.61 18.79 -32.35
N THR A 216 10.50 19.41 -32.73
CA THR A 216 10.52 20.41 -33.78
C THR A 216 11.21 21.67 -33.22
N PRO A 217 12.12 22.32 -33.98
CA PRO A 217 12.87 23.49 -33.51
C PRO A 217 12.02 24.66 -32.98
N ALA A 218 10.72 24.68 -33.30
CA ALA A 218 9.78 25.69 -32.84
C ALA A 218 9.46 25.62 -31.34
N SER A 219 9.54 24.44 -30.69
CA SER A 219 9.18 24.31 -29.27
C SER A 219 10.27 24.79 -28.30
N TYR A 220 11.54 24.80 -28.75
CA TYR A 220 12.69 25.18 -27.92
C TYR A 220 12.68 26.68 -27.57
N ASN A 221 12.29 27.53 -28.53
CA ASN A 221 12.23 28.98 -28.32
C ASN A 221 11.04 29.41 -27.46
N GLN A 222 9.93 28.67 -27.48
CA GLN A 222 8.75 28.94 -26.63
C GLN A 222 9.01 28.60 -25.16
N ILE A 223 9.76 27.52 -24.89
CA ILE A 223 10.08 27.07 -23.53
C ILE A 223 11.16 27.97 -22.89
N GLN A 224 12.17 28.41 -23.64
CA GLN A 224 13.14 29.37 -23.09
C GLN A 224 12.48 30.73 -22.79
N SER A 225 11.63 31.25 -23.67
CA SER A 225 10.90 32.51 -23.42
C SER A 225 10.09 32.48 -22.12
N ASN A 226 9.43 31.36 -21.81
CA ASN A 226 8.59 31.24 -20.62
C ASN A 226 9.36 30.91 -19.32
N CYS A 227 10.61 30.46 -19.41
CA CYS A 227 11.44 30.17 -18.24
C CYS A 227 12.36 31.34 -17.82
N TYR A 228 12.59 32.34 -18.69
CA TYR A 228 13.42 33.50 -18.37
C TYR A 228 12.66 34.72 -17.81
N GLU A 229 11.32 34.74 -17.86
CA GLU A 229 10.53 35.89 -17.37
C GLU A 229 9.98 35.73 -15.93
N GLU A 230 10.02 34.55 -15.31
CA GLU A 230 9.48 34.34 -13.95
C GLU A 230 10.49 33.75 -12.94
N ARG A 231 11.50 34.57 -12.56
CA ARG A 231 12.08 34.74 -11.19
C ARG A 231 13.59 35.03 -11.18
N CYS A 232 13.93 36.28 -11.48
CA CYS A 232 15.06 36.98 -10.86
C CYS A 232 14.57 38.32 -10.30
N VAL A 233 13.97 38.30 -9.10
CA VAL A 233 13.90 39.50 -8.24
C VAL A 233 14.36 39.06 -6.86
N GLN A 234 15.61 39.38 -6.53
CA GLN A 234 16.13 39.19 -5.18
C GLN A 234 15.50 40.23 -4.24
N PRO A 235 15.14 39.87 -2.99
CA PRO A 235 14.87 40.88 -1.98
C PRO A 235 16.19 41.51 -1.55
N THR A 236 16.33 42.81 -1.83
CA THR A 236 17.42 43.66 -1.36
C THR A 236 17.45 43.67 0.17
N ARG A 237 18.61 43.31 0.74
CA ARG A 237 18.94 43.55 2.15
C ARG A 237 18.94 45.06 2.41
N GLN A 238 17.99 45.57 3.19
CA GLN A 238 18.12 46.88 3.82
C GLN A 238 18.90 46.73 5.13
N ASN A 239 20.03 47.44 5.20
CA ASN A 239 20.80 47.66 6.40
C ASN A 239 20.00 48.50 7.39
N HIS A 240 19.84 48.03 8.63
CA HIS A 240 19.58 48.90 9.77
C HIS A 240 20.71 48.77 10.79
N GLN A 241 21.63 49.73 10.72
CA GLN A 241 22.49 50.12 11.83
C GLN A 241 21.67 50.94 12.83
N GLY A 242 21.83 50.62 14.11
CA GLY A 242 21.71 51.55 15.25
C GLY A 242 20.29 51.81 15.75
N TYR A 243 20.02 51.45 17.00
CA TYR A 243 19.96 52.41 18.11
C TYR A 243 20.11 51.66 19.44
N ARG A 244 21.10 52.10 20.23
CA ARG A 244 21.20 51.87 21.68
C ARG A 244 20.06 52.62 22.38
N LYS A 245 19.40 51.97 23.34
CA LYS A 245 19.42 52.27 24.78
C LYS A 245 18.76 51.13 25.52
#